data_AF-A0A950EQV1-F1
#
_entry.id   AF-A0A950EQV1-F1
#
_cell.length_a   1.000
_cell.length_b   1.000
_cell.length_c   1.000
_cell.angle_alpha   90.00
_cell.angle_beta   90.00
_cell.angle_gamma   90.00
#
_symmetry.space_group_name_H-M   'P 1'
#
loop_
_entity.id
_entity.type
_entity.pdbx_description
1 polymer ?
#
loop_
_entity_poly.entity_id
_entity_poly.type
_entity_poly.pdbx_seq_one_letter_code
_entity_poly.pdbx_strand_id
1 'polypeptide(L)'
;MRHRHVRPQLRRPRRPYLGVDVHVAGGCREGRARLVTHPGDERDAFAATRRAVEAVWRIESANVIAHAARIAHDVGVAEEIAQDAFVAALESWPAGGIPENPGAWLMTAAKHRALDRLRRAASHARAHEAMGADLEALEAHFAPDFVEALDAAREDEIGDDLLRLVLVACHPVLPKEGRVALTLRLLGGLTT
;
A
#
# COMPACT_ATOMS: atom_id res chain seq x y z
N MET A 1 -63.37 -8.78 -1.18
CA MET A 1 -62.90 -8.70 0.22
C MET A 1 -61.69 -9.63 0.43
N ARG A 2 -60.47 -9.11 0.30
CA ARG A 2 -59.27 -9.67 0.93
C ARG A 2 -58.33 -8.49 1.25
N HIS A 3 -58.24 -8.17 2.54
CA HIS A 3 -57.41 -7.10 3.09
C HIS A 3 -55.92 -7.40 2.88
N ARG A 4 -55.22 -6.57 2.10
CA ARG A 4 -53.75 -6.52 2.09
C ARG A 4 -53.31 -5.59 3.22
N HIS A 5 -52.71 -6.18 4.25
CA HIS A 5 -52.03 -5.45 5.30
C HIS A 5 -50.81 -4.71 4.73
N VAL A 6 -50.77 -3.41 5.00
CA VAL A 6 -49.64 -2.51 4.84
C VAL A 6 -48.57 -2.87 5.87
N ARG A 7 -47.30 -2.95 5.45
CA ARG A 7 -46.17 -2.66 6.36
C ARG A 7 -45.37 -1.50 5.77
N PRO A 8 -45.28 -0.37 6.48
CA PRO A 8 -44.58 0.83 6.02
C PRO A 8 -43.07 0.69 6.24
N GLN A 9 -42.34 1.24 5.28
CA GLN A 9 -40.89 1.41 5.25
C GLN A 9 -40.39 2.11 6.52
N LEU A 10 -39.54 1.44 7.31
CA LEU A 10 -38.85 2.03 8.45
C LEU A 10 -37.78 3.00 7.95
N ARG A 11 -38.17 4.27 7.84
CA ARG A 11 -37.29 5.43 7.73
C ARG A 11 -36.40 5.48 8.97
N ARG A 12 -35.11 5.15 8.83
CA ARG A 12 -34.14 5.32 9.93
C ARG A 12 -33.98 6.81 10.26
N PRO A 13 -34.08 7.21 11.54
CA PRO A 13 -33.87 8.60 11.94
C PRO A 13 -32.39 8.99 11.90
N ARG A 14 -32.15 10.25 11.54
CA ARG A 14 -30.88 10.98 11.54
C ARG A 14 -30.23 10.92 12.93
N ARG A 15 -28.97 10.47 13.01
CA ARG A 15 -28.12 10.69 14.19
C ARG A 15 -27.40 12.05 14.04
N PRO A 16 -27.56 12.98 14.99
CA PRO A 16 -26.76 14.20 15.02
C PRO A 16 -25.37 13.89 15.57
N TYR A 17 -24.35 14.30 14.82
CA TYR A 17 -22.97 14.34 15.27
C TYR A 17 -22.86 15.34 16.42
N LEU A 18 -22.30 14.87 17.54
CA LEU A 18 -21.93 15.65 18.70
C LEU A 18 -21.23 16.94 18.27
N GLY A 19 -21.82 18.08 18.65
CA GLY A 19 -21.12 19.34 18.74
C GLY A 19 -20.09 19.25 19.85
N VAL A 20 -18.84 19.50 19.50
CA VAL A 20 -17.81 19.85 20.48
C VAL A 20 -17.80 21.37 20.53
N ASP A 21 -18.47 21.93 21.55
CA ASP A 21 -18.33 23.33 21.91
C ASP A 21 -16.94 23.55 22.51
N VAL A 22 -15.99 23.99 21.68
CA VAL A 22 -14.71 24.52 22.17
C VAL A 22 -14.89 26.01 22.46
N HIS A 23 -15.22 26.31 23.71
CA HIS A 23 -15.09 27.66 24.25
C HIS A 23 -13.60 27.97 24.47
N VAL A 24 -12.99 28.71 23.55
CA VAL A 24 -11.70 29.38 23.78
C VAL A 24 -11.97 30.84 24.13
N ALA A 25 -11.97 31.13 25.43
CA ALA A 25 -11.90 32.49 25.95
C ALA A 25 -10.54 32.71 26.60
N GLY A 26 -9.89 33.84 26.27
CA GLY A 26 -8.81 34.41 27.08
C GLY A 26 -7.48 34.52 26.37
N GLY A 27 -7.10 35.74 26.04
CA GLY A 27 -5.89 36.06 25.30
C GLY A 27 -4.59 35.69 26.02
N CYS A 28 -3.61 35.27 25.21
CA CYS A 28 -2.20 35.36 25.52
C CYS A 28 -1.56 36.22 24.43
N ARG A 29 -1.33 37.51 24.74
CA ARG A 29 -0.32 38.31 24.06
C ARG A 29 0.99 38.06 24.80
N GLU A 30 1.90 37.27 24.22
CA GLU A 30 3.34 37.47 24.40
C GLU A 30 4.16 36.50 23.55
N GLY A 31 5.19 37.05 22.90
CA GLY A 31 6.35 36.31 22.43
C GLY A 31 6.13 35.42 21.21
N ARG A 32 6.28 35.98 20.00
CA ARG A 32 6.85 35.19 18.90
C ARG A 32 8.29 34.84 19.29
N ALA A 33 8.46 33.79 20.07
CA ALA A 33 9.71 33.07 20.14
C ALA A 33 9.99 32.60 18.72
N ARG A 34 10.89 33.30 18.03
CA ARG A 34 11.48 32.81 16.79
C ARG A 34 12.27 31.58 17.23
N LEU A 35 11.65 30.40 17.14
CA LEU A 35 12.34 29.12 17.27
C LEU A 35 13.43 29.12 16.19
N VAL A 36 14.64 29.48 16.59
CA VAL A 36 15.82 29.26 15.79
C VAL A 36 16.06 27.76 15.90
N THR A 37 15.55 26.99 14.94
CA THR A 37 15.95 25.60 14.81
C THR A 37 17.44 25.60 14.54
N HIS A 38 18.21 25.01 15.45
CA HIS A 38 19.63 24.82 15.20
C HIS A 38 19.76 23.74 14.11
N PRO A 39 20.68 23.87 13.14
CA PRO A 39 20.89 22.87 12.10
C PRO A 39 21.17 21.45 12.62
N GLY A 40 21.54 21.30 13.90
CA GLY A 40 21.69 20.00 14.57
C GLY A 40 20.35 19.33 14.90
N ASP A 41 19.34 20.10 15.33
CA ASP A 41 18.01 19.60 15.69
C ASP A 41 17.27 19.01 14.48
N GLU A 42 17.38 19.68 13.33
CA GLU A 42 16.82 19.18 12.06
C GLU A 42 17.51 17.90 11.56
N ARG A 43 18.83 17.78 11.78
CA ARG A 43 19.60 16.56 11.43
C ARG A 43 19.23 15.39 12.34
N ASP A 44 19.04 15.65 13.63
CA ASP A 44 18.66 14.64 14.62
C ASP A 44 17.23 14.14 14.40
N ALA A 45 16.31 15.05 14.07
CA ALA A 45 14.95 14.72 13.66
C ALA A 45 14.93 13.87 12.38
N PHE A 46 15.72 14.24 11.37
CA PHE A 46 15.86 13.47 10.14
C PHE A 46 16.42 12.06 10.40
N ALA A 47 17.44 11.95 11.25
CA ALA A 47 18.01 10.66 11.63
C ALA A 47 17.01 9.80 12.43
N ALA A 48 16.17 10.40 13.27
CA ALA A 48 15.10 9.70 13.99
C ALA A 48 14.03 9.17 13.02
N THR A 49 13.59 9.98 12.06
CA THR A 49 12.65 9.56 11.02
C THR A 49 13.20 8.40 10.19
N ARG A 50 14.48 8.47 9.78
CA ARG A 50 15.13 7.38 9.06
C ARG A 50 15.13 6.07 9.84
N ARG A 51 15.48 6.12 11.14
CA ARG A 51 15.44 4.94 12.01
C ARG A 51 14.03 4.36 12.14
N ALA A 52 13.00 5.21 12.19
CA ALA A 52 11.62 4.77 12.22
C ALA A 52 11.20 4.09 10.91
N VAL A 53 11.58 4.66 9.76
CA VAL A 53 11.35 4.05 8.43
C VAL A 53 12.02 2.68 8.35
N GLU A 54 13.27 2.55 8.77
CA GLU A 54 14.01 1.27 8.78
C GLU A 54 13.37 0.23 9.73
N ALA A 55 12.87 0.66 10.88
CA ALA A 55 12.20 -0.23 11.83
C ALA A 55 10.88 -0.76 11.28
N VAL A 56 10.06 0.12 10.69
CA VAL A 56 8.81 -0.26 10.02
C VAL A 56 9.11 -1.21 8.85
N TRP A 57 10.12 -0.89 8.04
CA TRP A 57 10.48 -1.73 6.90
C TRP A 57 10.87 -3.15 7.29
N ARG A 58 11.62 -3.31 8.38
CA ARG A 58 11.99 -4.64 8.90
C ARG A 58 10.78 -5.49 9.31
N ILE A 59 9.67 -4.85 9.68
CA ILE A 59 8.45 -5.54 10.10
C ILE A 59 7.53 -5.80 8.90
N GLU A 60 7.40 -4.82 8.00
CA GLU A 60 6.36 -4.82 6.96
C GLU A 60 6.84 -5.26 5.59
N SER A 61 8.15 -5.32 5.34
CA SER A 61 8.71 -5.62 4.00
C SER A 61 8.15 -6.90 3.39
N ALA A 62 8.06 -7.99 4.16
CA ALA A 62 7.52 -9.26 3.66
C ALA A 62 6.04 -9.14 3.23
N ASN A 63 5.21 -8.43 4.01
CA ASN A 63 3.81 -8.19 3.68
C ASN A 63 3.67 -7.32 2.42
N VAL A 64 4.48 -6.27 2.31
CA VAL A 64 4.48 -5.36 1.16
C VAL A 64 4.90 -6.10 -0.11
N ILE A 65 5.97 -6.90 -0.05
CA ILE A 65 6.44 -7.71 -1.18
C ILE A 65 5.38 -8.76 -1.55
N ALA A 66 4.80 -9.44 -0.57
CA ALA A 66 3.76 -10.44 -0.81
C ALA A 66 2.55 -9.87 -1.53
N HIS A 67 2.08 -8.70 -1.09
CA HIS A 67 0.97 -8.01 -1.72
C HIS A 67 1.30 -7.53 -3.13
N ALA A 68 2.49 -6.95 -3.32
CA ALA A 68 2.96 -6.55 -4.65
C ALA A 68 3.09 -7.75 -5.60
N ALA A 69 3.57 -8.90 -5.11
CA ALA A 69 3.69 -10.13 -5.87
C ALA A 69 2.34 -10.69 -6.31
N ARG A 70 1.28 -10.53 -5.48
CA ARG A 70 -0.08 -10.88 -5.89
C ARG A 70 -0.55 -10.08 -7.10
N ILE A 71 -0.19 -8.79 -7.17
CA ILE A 71 -0.63 -7.89 -8.25
C ILE A 71 0.25 -8.04 -9.50
N ALA A 72 1.57 -8.10 -9.31
CA ALA A 72 2.54 -8.13 -10.40
C ALA A 72 2.72 -9.53 -11.00
N HIS A 73 2.37 -10.59 -10.26
CA HIS A 73 2.62 -12.00 -10.62
C HIS A 73 4.09 -12.34 -10.90
N ASP A 74 5.01 -11.49 -10.43
CA ASP A 74 6.46 -11.63 -10.57
C ASP A 74 7.12 -11.15 -9.28
N VAL A 75 7.94 -12.00 -8.67
CA VAL A 75 8.59 -11.75 -7.38
C VAL A 75 9.70 -10.70 -7.49
N GLY A 76 10.45 -10.69 -8.60
CA GLY A 76 11.48 -9.68 -8.82
C GLY A 76 10.86 -8.29 -8.98
N VAL A 77 9.78 -8.20 -9.77
CA VAL A 77 9.02 -6.95 -9.92
C VAL A 77 8.37 -6.52 -8.61
N ALA A 78 7.88 -7.47 -7.80
CA ALA A 78 7.33 -7.17 -6.48
C ALA A 78 8.37 -6.54 -5.55
N GLU A 79 9.61 -7.02 -5.57
CA GLU A 79 10.70 -6.46 -4.77
C GLU A 79 11.02 -5.03 -5.22
N GLU A 80 11.11 -4.77 -6.53
CA GLU A 80 11.27 -3.42 -7.07
C GLU A 80 10.18 -2.46 -6.57
N ILE A 81 8.91 -2.89 -6.66
CA ILE A 81 7.76 -2.09 -6.20
C ILE A 81 7.85 -1.80 -4.70
N ALA A 82 8.24 -2.80 -3.90
CA ALA A 82 8.37 -2.65 -2.47
C ALA A 82 9.52 -1.69 -2.12
N GLN A 83 10.66 -1.79 -2.82
CA GLN A 83 11.79 -0.87 -2.67
C GLN A 83 11.39 0.56 -3.04
N ASP A 84 10.63 0.77 -4.12
CA ASP A 84 10.11 2.09 -4.47
C ASP A 84 9.19 2.67 -3.38
N ALA A 85 8.34 1.83 -2.77
CA ALA A 85 7.51 2.21 -1.62
C ALA A 85 8.35 2.68 -0.43
N PHE A 86 9.43 1.96 -0.13
CA PHE A 86 10.41 2.35 0.88
C PHE A 86 11.09 3.69 0.55
N VAL A 87 11.52 3.89 -0.69
CA VAL A 87 12.11 5.16 -1.15
C VAL A 87 11.12 6.32 -0.97
N ALA A 88 9.85 6.14 -1.33
CA ALA A 88 8.83 7.17 -1.11
C ALA A 88 8.64 7.51 0.38
N ALA A 89 8.73 6.54 1.28
CA ALA A 89 8.68 6.81 2.72
C ALA A 89 9.88 7.65 3.17
N LEU A 90 11.09 7.30 2.71
CA LEU A 90 12.32 8.06 2.99
C LEU A 90 12.29 9.48 2.46
N GLU A 91 11.62 9.74 1.33
CA GLU A 91 11.49 11.07 0.74
C GLU A 91 10.40 11.90 1.42
N SER A 92 9.25 11.30 1.75
CA SER A 92 8.06 12.04 2.20
C SER A 92 7.98 12.24 3.70
N TRP A 93 8.37 11.25 4.52
CA TRP A 93 8.19 11.33 5.97
C TRP A 93 9.09 12.34 6.68
N PRO A 94 10.32 12.65 6.20
CA PRO A 94 11.11 13.69 6.85
C PRO A 94 10.51 15.09 6.74
N ALA A 95 9.77 15.36 5.66
CA ALA A 95 9.11 16.65 5.46
C ALA A 95 7.67 16.66 5.99
N GLY A 96 6.93 15.56 5.84
CA GLY A 96 5.52 15.44 6.19
C GLY A 96 5.22 14.82 7.55
N GLY A 97 6.24 14.29 8.24
CA GLY A 97 6.07 13.49 9.44
C GLY A 97 5.75 12.01 9.13
N ILE A 98 5.90 11.17 10.15
CA ILE A 98 5.58 9.74 10.07
C ILE A 98 4.05 9.58 10.17
N PRO A 99 3.39 8.88 9.24
CA PRO A 99 1.95 8.60 9.32
C PRO A 99 1.58 7.82 10.60
N GLU A 100 0.33 7.96 11.05
CA GLU A 100 -0.19 7.22 12.22
C GLU A 100 -0.14 5.70 12.04
N ASN A 101 -0.36 5.22 10.80
CA ASN A 101 -0.17 3.82 10.41
C ASN A 101 0.85 3.70 9.25
N PRO A 102 2.15 3.56 9.57
CA PRO A 102 3.22 3.44 8.59
C PRO A 102 3.09 2.22 7.67
N GLY A 103 2.67 1.06 8.20
CA GLY A 103 2.52 -0.18 7.43
C GLY A 103 1.41 -0.06 6.38
N ALA A 104 0.24 0.44 6.76
CA ALA A 104 -0.85 0.69 5.83
C ALA A 104 -0.48 1.71 4.75
N TRP A 105 0.33 2.71 5.10
CA TRP A 105 0.86 3.67 4.14
C TRP A 105 1.77 2.99 3.10
N LEU A 106 2.71 2.14 3.55
CA LEU A 106 3.61 1.39 2.65
C LEU A 106 2.84 0.46 1.72
N MET A 107 1.86 -0.27 2.26
CA MET A 107 0.98 -1.14 1.47
C MET A 107 0.23 -0.37 0.39
N THR A 108 -0.28 0.82 0.73
CA THR A 108 -0.97 1.69 -0.22
C THR A 108 -0.02 2.21 -1.30
N ALA A 109 1.18 2.65 -0.91
CA ALA A 109 2.20 3.11 -1.85
C ALA A 109 2.63 2.00 -2.83
N ALA A 110 2.81 0.77 -2.34
CA ALA A 110 3.12 -0.39 -3.17
C ALA A 110 1.97 -0.74 -4.12
N LYS A 111 0.71 -0.75 -3.63
CA LYS A 111 -0.48 -0.96 -4.49
C LYS A 111 -0.53 0.05 -5.63
N HIS A 112 -0.39 1.35 -5.34
CA HIS A 112 -0.42 2.37 -6.38
C HIS A 112 0.69 2.17 -7.41
N ARG A 113 1.92 1.88 -6.98
CA ARG A 113 3.03 1.63 -7.91
C ARG A 113 2.86 0.38 -8.76
N ALA A 114 2.34 -0.70 -8.18
CA ALA A 114 2.02 -1.91 -8.92
C ALA A 114 1.00 -1.61 -10.03
N LEU A 115 -0.07 -0.88 -9.70
CA LEU A 115 -1.09 -0.47 -10.66
C LEU A 115 -0.52 0.46 -11.74
N ASP A 116 0.32 1.42 -11.37
CA ASP A 116 0.96 2.33 -12.32
C ASP A 116 1.91 1.60 -13.28
N ARG A 117 2.57 0.54 -12.82
CA ARG A 117 3.37 -0.33 -13.69
C ARG A 117 2.48 -1.07 -14.69
N LEU A 118 1.37 -1.66 -14.24
CA LEU A 118 0.44 -2.36 -15.13
C LEU A 118 -0.16 -1.42 -16.17
N ARG A 119 -0.54 -0.20 -15.78
CA ARG A 119 -1.02 0.83 -16.69
C ARG A 119 0.02 1.17 -17.77
N ARG A 120 1.29 1.35 -17.38
CA ARG A 120 2.39 1.61 -18.31
C ARG A 120 2.62 0.43 -19.25
N ALA A 121 2.64 -0.80 -18.74
CA ALA A 121 2.82 -2.00 -19.54
C ALA A 121 1.71 -2.14 -20.62
N ALA A 122 0.46 -1.88 -20.25
CA ALA A 122 -0.66 -1.87 -21.19
C ALA A 122 -0.54 -0.77 -22.26
N SER A 123 -0.09 0.43 -21.90
CA SER A 123 0.18 1.50 -22.87
C SER A 123 1.30 1.13 -23.84
N HIS A 124 2.38 0.50 -23.35
CA HIS A 124 3.46 0.01 -24.20
C HIS A 124 2.97 -1.10 -25.13
N ALA A 125 2.21 -2.08 -24.63
CA ALA A 125 1.63 -3.15 -25.44
C ALA A 125 0.77 -2.59 -26.58
N ARG A 126 -0.12 -1.62 -26.30
CA ARG A 126 -0.92 -0.94 -27.35
C ARG A 126 -0.08 -0.17 -28.36
N ALA A 127 1.00 0.47 -27.92
CA ALA A 127 1.92 1.15 -28.82
C ALA A 127 2.70 0.16 -29.70
N HIS A 128 3.04 -1.02 -29.17
CA HIS A 128 3.66 -2.12 -29.92
C HIS A 128 2.67 -2.79 -30.88
N GLU A 129 1.41 -3.02 -30.48
CA GLU A 129 0.33 -3.53 -31.33
C GLU A 129 -0.01 -2.57 -32.46
N ALA A 130 0.02 -1.25 -32.22
CA ALA A 130 -0.11 -0.23 -33.27
C ALA A 130 1.04 -0.29 -34.32
N MET A 131 2.18 -0.90 -33.98
CA MET A 131 3.30 -1.16 -34.90
C MET A 131 3.32 -2.58 -35.46
N GLY A 132 2.50 -3.49 -34.92
CA GLY A 132 2.48 -4.92 -35.25
C GLY A 132 1.05 -5.46 -35.17
N ALA A 133 0.21 -5.10 -36.16
CA ALA A 133 -1.05 -5.78 -36.36
C ALA A 133 -0.77 -7.21 -36.88
N ASP A 134 -0.53 -8.16 -35.98
CA ASP A 134 -1.07 -9.54 -35.99
C ASP A 134 -0.58 -10.37 -34.76
N LEU A 135 -1.11 -10.12 -33.57
CA LEU A 135 -1.12 -11.15 -32.51
C LEU A 135 -2.29 -10.91 -31.53
N GLU A 136 -3.47 -11.39 -31.95
CA GLU A 136 -4.70 -11.36 -31.16
C GLU A 136 -4.56 -12.06 -29.78
N ALA A 137 -5.29 -11.50 -28.81
CA ALA A 137 -5.69 -12.06 -27.51
C ALA A 137 -4.77 -11.82 -26.29
N LEU A 138 -4.71 -10.56 -25.83
CA LEU A 138 -4.66 -10.27 -24.39
C LEU A 138 -5.76 -9.28 -23.96
N GLU A 139 -6.97 -9.51 -24.47
CA GLU A 139 -8.19 -8.85 -24.00
C GLU A 139 -8.66 -9.45 -22.67
N ALA A 140 -8.23 -8.84 -21.58
CA ALA A 140 -9.03 -8.79 -20.36
C ALA A 140 -8.80 -7.41 -19.70
N HIS A 141 -9.69 -6.47 -20.05
CA HIS A 141 -10.00 -5.19 -19.39
C HIS A 141 -9.15 -4.76 -18.16
N PHE A 142 -8.11 -3.95 -18.41
CA PHE A 142 -7.45 -3.17 -17.36
C PHE A 142 -7.85 -1.68 -17.47
N ALA A 143 -9.00 -1.37 -16.93
CA ALA A 143 -9.51 -0.03 -16.63
C ALA A 143 -10.36 -0.15 -15.31
N PRO A 144 -10.90 0.93 -14.71
CA PRO A 144 -11.10 1.15 -13.27
C PRO A 144 -11.62 0.02 -12.37
N ASP A 145 -12.33 -0.97 -12.92
CA ASP A 145 -12.79 -2.20 -12.27
C ASP A 145 -11.68 -3.03 -11.59
N PHE A 146 -10.41 -2.96 -12.03
CA PHE A 146 -9.36 -3.77 -11.38
C PHE A 146 -9.09 -3.31 -9.93
N VAL A 147 -9.25 -2.01 -9.64
CA VAL A 147 -9.05 -1.49 -8.28
C VAL A 147 -10.22 -1.88 -7.39
N GLU A 148 -11.46 -1.78 -7.90
CA GLU A 148 -12.67 -2.25 -7.20
C GLU A 148 -12.71 -3.77 -7.04
N ALA A 149 -12.27 -4.53 -8.05
CA ALA A 149 -12.15 -6.00 -7.97
C ALA A 149 -11.04 -6.43 -7.02
N LEU A 150 -9.92 -5.71 -6.95
CA LEU A 150 -8.87 -5.96 -5.97
C LEU A 150 -9.32 -5.60 -4.55
N ASP A 151 -10.15 -4.56 -4.40
CA ASP A 151 -10.75 -4.17 -3.13
C ASP A 151 -11.91 -5.12 -2.72
N ALA A 152 -12.68 -5.67 -3.65
CA ALA A 152 -13.66 -6.73 -3.42
C ALA A 152 -13.00 -8.08 -3.12
N ALA A 153 -11.85 -8.39 -3.73
CA ALA A 153 -11.02 -9.55 -3.39
C ALA A 153 -10.39 -9.45 -1.99
N ARG A 154 -10.47 -8.30 -1.30
CA ARG A 154 -10.14 -8.20 0.13
C ARG A 154 -11.21 -8.83 1.02
N GLU A 155 -12.42 -9.04 0.51
CA GLU A 155 -13.52 -9.71 1.22
C GLU A 155 -13.44 -11.23 1.11
N ASP A 156 -12.53 -11.78 0.30
CA ASP A 156 -12.34 -13.23 0.19
C ASP A 156 -11.53 -13.75 1.38
N GLU A 157 -12.14 -14.67 2.11
CA GLU A 157 -11.99 -14.92 3.55
C GLU A 157 -10.70 -15.67 3.94
N ILE A 158 -9.70 -15.74 3.05
CA ILE A 158 -8.34 -16.25 3.31
C ILE A 158 -7.31 -15.34 2.60
N GLY A 159 -7.28 -14.06 3.00
CA GLY A 159 -6.38 -13.02 2.50
C GLY A 159 -4.96 -13.07 3.09
N ASP A 160 -4.27 -14.20 2.97
CA ASP A 160 -2.88 -14.33 3.42
C ASP A 160 -1.90 -14.29 2.23
N ASP A 161 -1.65 -13.07 1.74
CA ASP A 161 -0.65 -12.80 0.70
C ASP A 161 0.74 -13.33 1.13
N LEU A 162 1.06 -13.24 2.42
CA LEU A 162 2.33 -13.70 2.97
C LEU A 162 2.46 -15.22 2.86
N LEU A 163 1.43 -15.97 3.23
CA LEU A 163 1.42 -17.43 3.04
C LEU A 163 1.53 -17.81 1.56
N ARG A 164 0.86 -17.07 0.66
CA ARG A 164 1.03 -17.29 -0.78
C ARG A 164 2.49 -17.10 -1.19
N LEU A 165 3.16 -16.06 -0.70
CA LEU A 165 4.58 -15.82 -0.96
C LEU A 165 5.46 -16.96 -0.41
N VAL A 166 5.16 -17.47 0.79
CA VAL A 166 5.84 -18.65 1.37
C VAL A 166 5.73 -19.86 0.43
N LEU A 167 4.55 -20.14 -0.10
CA LEU A 167 4.32 -21.25 -1.01
C LEU A 167 5.06 -21.08 -2.35
N VAL A 168 5.09 -19.85 -2.89
CA VAL A 168 5.89 -19.51 -4.08
C VAL A 168 7.37 -19.77 -3.82
N ALA A 169 7.89 -19.32 -2.68
CA ALA A 169 9.29 -19.54 -2.30
C ALA A 169 9.64 -21.01 -2.09
N CYS A 170 8.69 -21.82 -1.62
CA CYS A 170 8.87 -23.24 -1.34
C CYS A 170 8.53 -24.16 -2.53
N HIS A 171 8.19 -23.62 -3.69
CA HIS A 171 7.64 -24.39 -4.81
C HIS A 171 8.65 -25.43 -5.37
N PRO A 172 8.25 -26.70 -5.56
CA PRO A 172 9.18 -27.79 -5.93
C PRO A 172 9.81 -27.65 -7.32
N VAL A 173 9.30 -26.75 -8.17
CA VAL A 173 9.95 -26.40 -9.46
C VAL A 173 11.31 -25.74 -9.26
N LEU A 174 11.55 -25.14 -8.09
CA LEU A 174 12.81 -24.50 -7.73
C LEU A 174 13.78 -25.54 -7.12
N PRO A 175 15.08 -25.49 -7.46
CA PRO A 175 16.08 -26.30 -6.78
C PRO A 175 16.12 -25.97 -5.27
N LYS A 176 16.62 -26.89 -4.46
CA LYS A 176 16.63 -26.75 -2.99
C LYS A 176 17.32 -25.45 -2.56
N GLU A 177 18.44 -25.13 -3.18
CA GLU A 177 19.23 -23.93 -2.93
C GLU A 177 18.42 -22.67 -3.24
N GLY A 178 17.67 -22.67 -4.36
CA GLY A 178 16.80 -21.57 -4.76
C GLY A 178 15.66 -21.33 -3.78
N ARG A 179 15.04 -22.40 -3.27
CA ARG A 179 13.99 -22.28 -2.24
C ARG A 179 14.52 -21.66 -0.96
N VAL A 180 15.65 -22.17 -0.46
CA VAL A 180 16.29 -21.64 0.76
C VAL A 180 16.66 -20.17 0.58
N ALA A 181 17.31 -19.81 -0.53
CA ALA A 181 17.70 -18.44 -0.80
C ALA A 181 16.49 -17.50 -0.86
N LEU A 182 15.42 -17.87 -1.58
CA LEU A 182 14.23 -17.03 -1.72
C LEU A 182 13.51 -16.84 -0.39
N THR A 183 13.36 -17.90 0.42
CA THR A 183 12.77 -17.81 1.76
C THR A 183 13.59 -16.91 2.67
N LEU A 184 14.92 -17.08 2.74
CA LEU A 184 15.79 -16.28 3.60
C LEU A 184 15.77 -14.79 3.19
N ARG A 185 15.76 -14.51 1.89
CA ARG A 185 15.72 -13.14 1.37
C ARG A 185 14.38 -12.45 1.62
N LEU A 186 13.28 -13.07 1.17
CA LEU A 186 11.98 -12.40 1.15
C LEU A 186 11.26 -12.41 2.50
N LEU A 187 11.43 -13.48 3.27
CA LEU A 187 10.75 -13.65 4.56
C LEU A 187 11.68 -13.41 5.74
N GLY A 188 12.96 -13.81 5.59
CA GLY A 188 13.99 -13.57 6.60
C GLY A 188 14.63 -12.18 6.52
N GLY A 189 14.39 -11.43 5.43
CA GLY A 189 15.00 -10.11 5.21
C GLY A 189 16.53 -10.16 5.09
N LEU A 190 17.10 -11.33 4.75
CA LEU A 190 18.54 -11.53 4.68
C LEU A 190 19.05 -11.17 3.29
N THR A 191 20.16 -10.45 3.24
CA THR A 191 20.91 -10.25 2.00
C THR A 191 21.79 -11.48 1.79
N THR A 192 21.43 -12.32 0.80
CA THR A 192 22.24 -13.46 0.32
C THR A 192 23.25 -13.04 -0.72
#